data_AF-A0A1H0ICE8-F1
#
_entry.id   AF-A0A1H0ICE8-F1
#
_cell.length_a   1.000
_cell.length_b   1.000
_cell.length_c   1.000
_cell.angle_alpha   90.00
_cell.angle_beta   90.00
_cell.angle_gamma   90.00
#
_symmetry.space_group_name_H-M   'P 1'
#
loop_
_entity.id
_entity.type
_entity.pdbx_description
1 polymer ?
#
loop_
_entity_poly.entity_id
_entity_poly.type
_entity_poly.pdbx_seq_one_letter_code
_entity_poly.pdbx_strand_id
1 'polypeptide(L)'
;MQRTRRFFKLMFWLVTSGLIAFCLLFGIPFSSGIAARKVVAWAGCTPASFDMQAVCPAGSYAEPFVPLSHWFTSGFAPLVLAVNFGGMLVAWASLCVALGFIWWVLSVRHAP
;
A
#
# COMPACT_ATOMS: atom_id res chain seq x y z
N MET A 1 -30.25 10.18 6.60
CA MET A 1 -28.96 9.97 7.34
C MET A 1 -28.46 8.51 7.34
N GLN A 2 -29.32 7.47 7.36
CA GLN A 2 -28.88 6.06 7.28
C GLN A 2 -28.02 5.69 6.04
N ARG A 3 -28.35 6.24 4.85
CA ARG A 3 -27.59 6.00 3.61
C ARG A 3 -26.14 6.49 3.72
N THR A 4 -25.94 7.66 4.32
CA THR A 4 -24.63 8.27 4.57
C THR A 4 -23.77 7.39 5.50
N ARG A 5 -24.36 6.83 6.57
CA ARG A 5 -23.66 5.94 7.50
C ARG A 5 -23.18 4.65 6.83
N ARG A 6 -24.03 4.03 5.98
CA ARG A 6 -23.67 2.82 5.23
C ARG A 6 -22.55 3.10 4.23
N PHE A 7 -22.58 4.26 3.57
CA PHE A 7 -21.53 4.69 2.66
C PHE A 7 -20.17 4.83 3.36
N PHE A 8 -20.10 5.58 4.47
CA PHE A 8 -18.84 5.74 5.22
C PHE A 8 -18.32 4.42 5.81
N LYS A 9 -19.23 3.55 6.29
CA LYS A 9 -18.84 2.21 6.73
C LYS A 9 -18.21 1.40 5.59
N LEU A 10 -18.83 1.40 4.41
CA LEU A 10 -18.33 0.67 3.25
C LEU A 10 -16.99 1.25 2.77
N MET A 11 -16.86 2.58 2.70
CA MET A 11 -15.60 3.26 2.39
C MET A 11 -14.50 2.92 3.41
N PHE A 12 -14.79 2.97 4.70
CA PHE A 12 -13.83 2.58 5.74
C PHE A 12 -13.32 1.14 5.53
N TRP A 13 -14.22 0.19 5.30
CA TRP A 13 -13.83 -1.20 5.07
C TRP A 13 -13.02 -1.39 3.79
N LEU A 14 -13.38 -0.73 2.68
CA LEU A 14 -12.62 -0.79 1.43
C LEU A 14 -11.23 -0.19 1.56
N VAL A 15 -11.12 0.98 2.19
CA VAL A 15 -9.83 1.67 2.35
C VAL A 15 -8.93 0.88 3.31
N THR A 16 -9.48 0.32 4.38
CA THR A 16 -8.74 -0.49 5.35
C THR A 16 -8.31 -1.83 4.75
N SER A 17 -9.19 -2.51 4.02
CA SER A 17 -8.83 -3.78 3.36
C SER A 17 -7.78 -3.56 2.27
N GLY A 18 -7.85 -2.45 1.54
CA GLY A 18 -6.81 -2.05 0.58
C GLY A 18 -5.44 -1.84 1.24
N LEU A 19 -5.39 -1.15 2.37
CA LEU A 19 -4.15 -0.96 3.14
C LEU A 19 -3.58 -2.30 3.62
N ILE A 20 -4.43 -3.18 4.16
CA ILE A 20 -4.01 -4.51 4.62
C ILE A 20 -3.46 -5.33 3.45
N ALA A 21 -4.18 -5.37 2.33
CA ALA A 21 -3.76 -6.11 1.14
C ALA A 21 -2.41 -5.56 0.62
N PHE A 22 -2.22 -4.25 0.60
CA PHE A 22 -0.96 -3.62 0.21
C PHE A 22 0.19 -4.04 1.13
N CYS A 23 0.01 -3.96 2.45
CA CYS A 23 1.00 -4.39 3.43
C CYS A 23 1.33 -5.89 3.33
N LEU A 24 0.35 -6.74 3.04
CA LEU A 24 0.60 -8.17 2.84
C LEU A 24 1.37 -8.41 1.54
N LEU A 25 0.98 -7.76 0.45
CA LEU A 25 1.59 -7.95 -0.86
C LEU A 25 3.06 -7.53 -0.87
N PHE A 26 3.38 -6.38 -0.25
CA PHE A 26 4.71 -5.78 -0.29
C PHE A 26 5.52 -5.91 1.01
N GLY A 27 4.88 -6.27 2.12
CA GLY A 27 5.56 -6.48 3.41
C GLY A 27 6.01 -7.93 3.63
N ILE A 28 5.43 -8.90 2.92
CA ILE A 28 5.88 -10.29 2.98
C ILE A 28 7.06 -10.48 2.00
N PRO A 29 8.20 -11.01 2.45
CA PRO A 29 9.41 -11.22 1.64
C PRO A 29 9.15 -11.83 0.26
N PHE A 30 8.43 -12.95 0.20
CA PHE A 30 8.24 -13.70 -1.04
C PHE A 30 7.27 -13.03 -2.02
N SER A 31 6.16 -12.47 -1.54
CA SER A 31 5.19 -11.80 -2.42
C SER A 31 5.70 -10.45 -2.88
N SER A 32 6.50 -9.75 -2.06
CA SER A 32 7.01 -8.41 -2.36
C SER A 32 7.86 -8.38 -3.62
N GLY A 33 8.79 -9.34 -3.76
CA GLY A 33 9.63 -9.50 -4.95
C GLY A 33 8.82 -9.75 -6.22
N ILE A 34 7.84 -10.65 -6.15
CA ILE A 34 6.99 -10.99 -7.30
C ILE A 34 6.11 -9.79 -7.70
N ALA A 35 5.48 -9.14 -6.72
CA ALA A 35 4.61 -8.00 -6.96
C ALA A 35 5.39 -6.81 -7.50
N ALA A 36 6.52 -6.45 -6.89
CA ALA A 36 7.34 -5.33 -7.32
C ALA A 36 7.91 -5.53 -8.73
N ARG A 37 8.36 -6.75 -9.09
CA ARG A 37 8.78 -7.06 -10.47
C ARG A 37 7.67 -6.81 -11.49
N LYS A 38 6.42 -7.14 -11.16
CA LYS A 38 5.26 -6.87 -12.04
C LYS A 38 5.00 -5.37 -12.17
N VAL A 39 5.02 -4.62 -11.06
CA VAL A 39 4.81 -3.16 -11.06
C VAL A 39 5.87 -2.45 -11.91
N VAL A 40 7.13 -2.84 -11.73
CA VAL A 40 8.28 -2.32 -12.47
C VAL A 40 8.19 -2.68 -13.96
N ALA A 41 7.80 -3.91 -14.30
CA ALA A 41 7.58 -4.32 -15.69
C ALA A 41 6.42 -3.53 -16.34
N TRP A 42 5.34 -3.25 -15.60
CA TRP A 42 4.22 -2.42 -16.10
C TRP A 42 4.63 -0.98 -16.35
N ALA A 43 5.56 -0.45 -15.57
CA ALA A 43 6.11 0.88 -15.77
C ALA A 43 7.12 0.95 -16.93
N GLY A 44 7.33 -0.15 -17.68
CA GLY A 44 8.30 -0.23 -18.76
C GLY A 44 9.76 -0.23 -18.29
N CYS A 45 9.99 -0.49 -17.01
CA CYS A 45 11.34 -0.59 -16.47
C CYS A 45 11.97 -1.94 -16.82
N THR A 46 13.30 -1.98 -16.84
CA THR A 46 14.02 -3.25 -17.01
C THR A 46 13.84 -4.10 -15.76
N PRO A 47 13.44 -5.38 -15.88
CA PRO A 47 13.16 -6.23 -14.72
C PRO A 47 14.46 -6.60 -13.99
N ALA A 48 14.38 -6.70 -12.67
CA ALA A 48 15.50 -7.16 -11.83
C ALA A 48 15.92 -8.59 -12.18
N SER A 49 17.23 -8.85 -12.22
CA SER A 49 17.82 -10.19 -12.34
C SER A 49 18.32 -10.68 -10.97
N PHE A 50 19.01 -11.82 -10.94
CA PHE A 50 19.54 -12.37 -9.68
C PHE A 50 20.57 -11.45 -9.02
N ASP A 51 21.36 -10.72 -9.83
CA ASP A 51 22.45 -9.84 -9.39
C ASP A 51 22.23 -8.36 -9.74
N MET A 52 21.16 -8.01 -10.47
CA MET A 52 20.90 -6.65 -10.90
C MET A 52 19.54 -6.13 -10.43
N GLN A 53 19.54 -4.92 -9.89
CA GLN A 53 18.31 -4.19 -9.59
C GLN A 53 17.62 -3.76 -10.89
N ALA A 54 16.30 -3.60 -10.82
CA ALA A 54 15.54 -3.05 -11.92
C ALA A 54 15.95 -1.61 -12.21
N VAL A 55 16.08 -1.24 -13.49
CA VAL A 55 16.38 0.13 -13.89
C VAL A 55 15.14 0.75 -14.51
N CYS A 56 14.65 1.81 -13.86
CA CYS A 56 13.56 2.66 -14.34
C CYS A 56 14.10 3.98 -14.89
N PRO A 57 13.42 4.60 -15.87
CA PRO A 57 13.70 5.98 -16.24
C PRO A 57 13.44 6.91 -15.04
N ALA A 58 14.27 7.95 -14.90
CA ALA A 58 14.18 8.90 -13.80
C ALA A 58 12.79 9.55 -13.74
N GLY A 59 12.19 9.60 -12.54
CA GLY A 59 10.85 10.15 -12.35
C GLY A 59 9.72 9.14 -12.63
N SER A 60 10.05 7.86 -12.84
CA SER A 60 9.03 6.82 -12.92
C SER A 60 8.33 6.61 -11.58
N TYR A 61 7.01 6.43 -11.61
CA TYR A 61 6.24 6.09 -10.42
C TYR A 61 6.64 4.74 -9.80
N ALA A 62 7.35 3.89 -10.56
CA ALA A 62 7.82 2.58 -10.12
C ALA A 62 9.18 2.61 -9.43
N GLU A 63 9.86 3.75 -9.39
CA GLU A 63 11.17 3.92 -8.73
C GLU A 63 11.19 3.44 -7.26
N PRO A 64 10.15 3.71 -6.44
CA PRO A 64 10.10 3.22 -5.06
C PRO A 64 9.92 1.68 -4.95
N PHE A 65 9.50 1.02 -6.03
CA PHE A 65 9.32 -0.44 -6.09
C PHE A 65 10.58 -1.19 -6.57
N VAL A 66 11.55 -0.49 -7.16
CA VAL A 66 12.84 -1.05 -7.58
C VAL A 66 13.53 -1.84 -6.45
N PRO A 67 13.72 -1.29 -5.23
CA PRO A 67 14.39 -2.03 -4.15
C PRO A 67 13.58 -3.25 -3.67
N LEU A 68 12.25 -3.24 -3.83
CA LEU A 68 11.39 -4.38 -3.51
C LEU A 68 11.47 -5.50 -4.58
N SER A 69 11.89 -5.17 -5.80
CA SER A 69 11.96 -6.14 -6.91
C SER A 69 13.17 -7.10 -6.85
N HIS A 70 14.14 -6.80 -5.98
CA HIS A 70 15.38 -7.54 -5.82
C HIS A 70 15.24 -8.69 -4.81
N TRP A 71 15.90 -9.83 -5.06
CA TRP A 71 15.70 -11.05 -4.24
C TRP A 71 16.30 -10.93 -2.83
N PHE A 72 17.47 -10.30 -2.69
CA PHE A 72 18.18 -10.16 -1.40
C PHE A 72 17.51 -9.18 -0.43
N THR A 73 16.72 -8.24 -0.93
CA THR A 73 15.96 -7.29 -0.10
C THR A 73 14.68 -7.89 0.47
N SER A 74 14.26 -9.09 0.02
CA SER A 74 13.07 -9.77 0.51
C SER A 74 13.11 -10.00 2.03
N GLY A 75 14.26 -10.37 2.61
CA GLY A 75 14.42 -10.51 4.07
C GLY A 75 14.20 -9.21 4.86
N PHE A 76 14.32 -8.06 4.20
CA PHE A 76 14.09 -6.72 4.75
C PHE A 76 12.85 -6.05 4.15
N ALA A 77 11.97 -6.79 3.47
CA ALA A 77 10.80 -6.24 2.80
C ALA A 77 9.94 -5.29 3.67
N PRO A 78 9.67 -5.58 4.96
CA PRO A 78 8.94 -4.64 5.83
C PRO A 78 9.68 -3.31 6.02
N LEU A 79 11.00 -3.35 6.16
CA LEU A 79 11.83 -2.15 6.33
C LEU A 79 11.90 -1.34 5.02
N VAL A 80 12.11 -2.02 3.89
CA VAL A 80 12.13 -1.38 2.56
C VAL A 80 10.77 -0.74 2.25
N LEU A 81 9.67 -1.42 2.60
CA LEU A 81 8.33 -0.89 2.50
C LEU A 81 8.15 0.37 3.35
N ALA A 82 8.61 0.36 4.61
CA ALA A 82 8.50 1.51 5.50
C ALA A 82 9.33 2.71 5.01
N VAL A 83 10.53 2.48 4.48
CA VAL A 83 11.41 3.55 3.99
C VAL A 83 10.88 4.17 2.70
N ASN A 84 10.41 3.36 1.76
CA ASN A 84 10.00 3.83 0.43
C ASN A 84 8.53 4.28 0.38
N PHE A 85 7.66 3.67 1.18
CA PHE A 85 6.22 3.94 1.19
C PHE A 85 5.72 4.49 2.52
N GLY A 86 6.60 4.80 3.49
CA GLY A 86 6.19 5.28 4.81
C GLY A 86 5.25 6.47 4.77
N GLY A 87 5.55 7.48 3.94
CA GLY A 87 4.66 8.63 3.75
C GLY A 87 3.27 8.24 3.22
N MET A 88 3.23 7.34 2.23
CA MET A 88 1.97 6.82 1.67
C MET A 88 1.19 6.01 2.71
N LEU A 89 1.87 5.14 3.47
CA LEU A 89 1.28 4.32 4.52
C LEU A 89 0.69 5.18 5.63
N VAL A 90 1.39 6.24 6.06
CA VAL A 90 0.90 7.19 7.06
C VAL A 90 -0.31 7.96 6.53
N ALA A 91 -0.25 8.45 5.29
CA ALA A 91 -1.38 9.14 4.66
C ALA A 91 -2.61 8.21 4.49
N TRP A 92 -2.39 6.95 4.16
CA TRP A 92 -3.47 5.97 4.02
C TRP A 92 -4.04 5.57 5.39
N ALA A 93 -3.19 5.34 6.38
CA ALA A 93 -3.61 5.07 7.75
C ALA A 93 -4.40 6.24 8.34
N SER A 94 -3.99 7.48 8.10
CA SER A 94 -4.74 8.66 8.55
C SER A 94 -6.11 8.77 7.86
N LEU A 95 -6.21 8.40 6.57
CA LEU A 95 -7.50 8.30 5.87
C LEU A 95 -8.41 7.23 6.49
N CYS A 96 -7.88 6.05 6.85
CA CYS A 96 -8.63 5.02 7.58
C CYS A 96 -9.18 5.57 8.91
N VAL A 97 -8.33 6.27 9.67
CA VAL A 97 -8.71 6.87 10.96
C VAL A 97 -9.78 7.95 10.75
N ALA A 98 -9.63 8.83 9.76
CA ALA A 98 -10.61 9.88 9.47
C ALA A 98 -11.98 9.30 9.08
N LEU A 99 -12.02 8.30 8.20
CA LEU A 99 -13.26 7.63 7.80
C LEU A 99 -13.91 6.87 8.96
N GLY A 100 -13.09 6.20 9.78
CA GLY A 100 -13.54 5.51 10.99
C GLY A 100 -14.15 6.48 12.01
N PHE A 101 -13.50 7.63 12.22
CA PHE A 101 -13.99 8.68 13.11
C PHE A 101 -15.30 9.28 12.62
N ILE A 102 -15.41 9.61 11.33
CA ILE A 102 -16.65 10.12 10.72
C ILE A 102 -17.79 9.10 10.90
N TRP A 103 -17.52 7.82 10.64
CA TRP A 103 -18.51 6.77 10.83
C TRP A 103 -18.94 6.63 12.30
N TRP A 104 -18.00 6.72 13.24
CA TRP A 104 -18.27 6.68 14.68
C TRP A 104 -19.14 7.86 15.13
N VAL A 105 -18.79 9.10 14.76
CA VAL A 105 -19.56 10.31 15.08
C VAL A 105 -20.99 10.21 14.55
N LEU A 106 -21.17 9.75 13.31
CA LEU A 106 -22.50 9.53 12.71
C LEU A 106 -23.30 8.42 13.40
N SER A 107 -22.62 7.49 14.09
CA SER A 107 -23.27 6.41 14.84
C SER A 107 -23.70 6.87 16.24
N VAL A 108 -22.86 7.66 16.93
CA VAL A 108 -23.16 8.20 18.27
C VAL A 108 -24.31 9.23 18.22
N ARG A 109 -24.36 10.10 17.20
CA ARG A 109 -25.44 11.09 17.02
C ARG A 109 -26.83 10.50 16.76
N HIS A 110 -26.92 9.19 16.58
CA HIS A 110 -28.16 8.44 16.36
C HIS A 110 -28.37 7.32 17.37
N ALA A 111 -27.64 7.32 18.50
CA ALA A 111 -28.03 6.54 19.67
C ALA A 111 -29.34 7.13 20.23
N PRO A 112 -30.32 6.28 20.61
CA PRO A 112 -31.63 6.73 21.09
C PRO A 112 -31.54 7.55 22.37
#